data_AF-A0A2C9M9A5-F1
#
_entry.id   AF-A0A2C9M9A5-F1
#
_cell.length_a   1.000
_cell.length_b   1.000
_cell.length_c   1.000
_cell.angle_alpha   90.00
_cell.angle_beta   90.00
_cell.angle_gamma   90.00
#
_symmetry.space_group_name_H-M   'P 1'
#
loop_
_entity.id
_entity.type
_entity.pdbx_description
1 polymer ?
#
loop_
_entity_poly.entity_id
_entity_poly.type
_entity_poly.pdbx_seq_one_letter_code
_entity_poly.pdbx_strand_id
1 'polypeptide(L)'
;ADISTLPLTSLPDRASSLVNQMLQLGVAPTDDSYKYSHCSLGDGVFDFTQMLEVISPVHVRGISKDNCLHRELLESDVGEVVLDKTCFYSEAGGQEADQGELVSETGTFQVTDVQRKSGYIVHYGHMRQGTLQIGQQIEPRIYQEIREGCMRNHTATHLLQSALTDLLPSTQQQGSSITSHKLTFDFLAL
;
A
#
# COMPACT_ATOMS: atom_id res chain seq x y z
N ALA A 1 5.43 -7.98 20.97
CA ALA A 1 4.95 -7.29 22.18
C ALA A 1 3.89 -6.28 21.79
N ASP A 2 2.93 -6.00 22.65
CA ASP A 2 1.80 -5.11 22.36
C ASP A 2 2.20 -3.63 22.54
N ILE A 3 2.06 -2.81 21.49
CA ILE A 3 2.34 -1.35 21.49
C ILE A 3 1.45 -0.61 22.51
N SER A 4 0.38 -1.26 22.97
CA SER A 4 -0.61 -0.76 23.90
C SER A 4 -0.10 -0.50 25.35
N THR A 5 1.22 -0.45 25.64
CA THR A 5 1.70 -0.34 27.04
C THR A 5 2.88 0.60 27.31
N LEU A 6 3.42 1.35 26.33
CA LEU A 6 4.70 2.06 26.50
C LEU A 6 4.63 3.61 26.39
N PRO A 7 5.48 4.36 27.11
CA PRO A 7 5.48 5.82 27.12
C PRO A 7 6.33 6.43 25.98
N LEU A 8 5.81 7.49 25.34
CA LEU A 8 6.45 8.22 24.24
C LEU A 8 7.66 9.05 24.73
N THR A 9 8.86 8.76 24.22
CA THR A 9 10.00 9.71 24.26
C THR A 9 10.79 9.68 22.94
N SER A 10 11.42 10.81 22.62
CA SER A 10 11.72 11.32 21.28
C SER A 10 13.13 11.03 20.72
N LEU A 11 13.25 11.00 19.37
CA LEU A 11 14.26 11.60 18.45
C LEU A 11 14.48 10.78 17.14
N PRO A 12 15.08 11.35 16.06
CA PRO A 12 14.55 11.29 14.69
C PRO A 12 15.39 10.45 13.69
N ASP A 13 14.76 10.00 12.60
CA ASP A 13 15.31 10.01 11.23
C ASP A 13 14.21 9.68 10.20
N ARG A 14 14.37 10.08 8.93
CA ARG A 14 13.42 10.12 7.79
C ARG A 14 12.72 8.81 7.37
N ALA A 15 12.77 7.74 8.16
CA ALA A 15 11.65 6.79 8.18
C ALA A 15 10.47 7.49 8.88
N SER A 16 9.22 7.08 8.64
CA SER A 16 8.21 7.58 9.56
C SER A 16 8.58 7.12 10.97
N SER A 17 8.45 8.00 11.96
CA SER A 17 8.82 7.69 13.35
C SER A 17 8.17 6.38 13.82
N LEU A 18 7.01 6.05 13.24
CA LEU A 18 6.30 4.78 13.36
C LEU A 18 7.18 3.56 13.06
N VAL A 19 7.74 3.46 11.85
CA VAL A 19 8.48 2.26 11.40
C VAL A 19 9.74 2.04 12.24
N ASN A 20 10.47 3.10 12.56
CA ASN A 20 11.65 2.99 13.43
C ASN A 20 11.29 2.48 14.82
N GLN A 21 10.18 2.97 15.39
CA GLN A 21 9.70 2.51 16.69
C GLN A 21 9.20 1.06 16.62
N MET A 22 8.49 0.67 15.55
CA MET A 22 8.05 -0.71 15.34
C MET A 22 9.23 -1.69 15.26
N LEU A 23 10.31 -1.31 14.57
CA LEU A 23 11.57 -2.07 14.53
C LEU A 23 12.19 -2.22 15.91
N GLN A 24 12.28 -1.13 16.68
CA GLN A 24 12.81 -1.15 18.05
C GLN A 24 11.99 -2.05 18.97
N LEU A 25 10.67 -2.12 18.76
CA LEU A 25 9.75 -2.97 19.52
C LEU A 25 9.70 -4.42 19.01
N GLY A 26 10.42 -4.76 17.94
CA GLY A 26 10.44 -6.09 17.36
C GLY A 26 9.09 -6.54 16.79
N VAL A 27 8.28 -5.60 16.29
CA VAL A 27 7.02 -5.93 15.61
C VAL A 27 7.36 -6.54 14.25
N ALA A 28 6.75 -7.67 13.89
CA ALA A 28 7.01 -8.30 12.59
C ALA A 28 6.63 -7.37 11.42
N PRO A 29 7.36 -7.40 10.29
CA PRO A 29 6.98 -6.69 9.06
C PRO A 29 5.61 -7.12 8.54
N THR A 30 4.97 -6.25 7.76
CA THR A 30 3.67 -6.55 7.12
C THR A 30 3.82 -7.65 6.08
N ASP A 31 2.94 -8.65 6.10
CA ASP A 31 2.82 -9.63 5.01
C ASP A 31 1.96 -9.06 3.87
N ASP A 32 2.62 -8.67 2.78
CA ASP A 32 1.96 -8.11 1.61
C ASP A 32 1.87 -9.09 0.42
N SER A 33 2.07 -10.39 0.66
CA SER A 33 1.97 -11.43 -0.37
C SER A 33 0.59 -11.50 -1.03
N TYR A 34 -0.45 -11.11 -0.29
CA TYR A 34 -1.86 -11.15 -0.73
C TYR A 34 -2.20 -10.19 -1.86
N LYS A 35 -1.37 -9.17 -2.14
CA LYS A 35 -1.63 -8.21 -3.23
C LYS A 35 -1.71 -8.84 -4.62
N TYR A 36 -1.14 -10.04 -4.79
CA TYR A 36 -1.18 -10.82 -6.03
C TYR A 36 -2.28 -11.88 -6.09
N SER A 37 -3.09 -12.02 -5.03
CA SER A 37 -4.13 -13.04 -4.93
C SER A 37 -5.41 -12.68 -5.70
N HIS A 38 -5.29 -12.35 -6.99
CA HIS A 38 -6.42 -12.07 -7.89
C HIS A 38 -6.46 -13.07 -9.05
N CYS A 39 -7.64 -13.25 -9.63
CA CYS A 39 -7.83 -14.07 -10.83
C CYS A 39 -8.06 -13.18 -12.05
N SER A 40 -7.46 -13.52 -13.19
CA SER A 40 -7.84 -12.85 -14.46
C SER A 40 -9.07 -13.53 -15.04
N LEU A 41 -10.09 -12.74 -15.37
CA LEU A 41 -11.31 -13.22 -16.03
C LEU A 41 -11.24 -13.12 -17.56
N GLY A 42 -10.14 -12.60 -18.11
CA GLY A 42 -9.99 -12.26 -19.53
C GLY A 42 -10.22 -10.78 -19.82
N ASP A 43 -9.79 -10.32 -21.00
CA ASP A 43 -9.99 -8.95 -21.51
C ASP A 43 -9.58 -7.79 -20.57
N GLY A 44 -8.58 -8.03 -19.72
CA GLY A 44 -8.10 -7.04 -18.75
C GLY A 44 -9.02 -6.82 -17.54
N VAL A 45 -9.95 -7.75 -17.30
CA VAL A 45 -10.82 -7.81 -16.13
C VAL A 45 -10.21 -8.72 -15.08
N PHE A 46 -10.24 -8.28 -13.82
CA PHE A 46 -9.69 -9.02 -12.68
C PHE A 46 -10.74 -9.25 -11.60
N ASP A 47 -10.69 -10.41 -10.97
CA ASP A 47 -11.51 -10.75 -9.82
C ASP A 47 -10.66 -10.69 -8.55
N PHE A 48 -11.03 -9.76 -7.65
CA PHE A 48 -10.41 -9.54 -6.36
C PHE A 48 -11.20 -10.18 -5.20
N THR A 49 -12.32 -10.86 -5.47
CA THR A 49 -13.20 -11.40 -4.42
C THR A 49 -12.45 -12.40 -3.54
N GLN A 50 -11.73 -13.33 -4.17
CA GLN A 50 -10.95 -14.34 -3.46
C GLN A 50 -9.82 -13.73 -2.61
N MET A 51 -9.25 -12.60 -3.05
CA MET A 51 -8.23 -11.86 -2.29
C MET A 51 -8.75 -11.45 -0.92
N LEU A 52 -9.95 -10.88 -0.89
CA LEU A 52 -10.58 -10.34 0.31
C LEU A 52 -11.00 -11.45 1.29
N GLU A 53 -11.44 -12.59 0.77
CA GLU A 53 -11.77 -13.75 1.59
C GLU A 53 -10.51 -14.37 2.23
N VAL A 54 -9.44 -14.54 1.45
CA VAL A 54 -8.23 -15.25 1.88
C VAL A 54 -7.38 -14.40 2.83
N ILE A 55 -7.45 -13.07 2.75
CA ILE A 55 -6.67 -12.19 3.63
C ILE A 55 -7.29 -12.06 5.03
N SER A 56 -8.58 -12.32 5.21
CA SER A 56 -9.23 -12.18 6.52
C SER A 56 -8.75 -13.22 7.55
N PRO A 57 -8.62 -12.88 8.85
CA PRO A 57 -8.77 -11.56 9.47
C PRO A 57 -7.49 -10.72 9.39
N VAL A 58 -7.62 -9.40 9.27
CA VAL A 58 -6.50 -8.44 9.24
C VAL A 58 -6.54 -7.54 10.47
N HIS A 59 -5.38 -7.23 11.07
CA HIS A 59 -5.31 -6.43 12.28
C HIS A 59 -4.38 -5.23 12.15
N VAL A 60 -4.76 -4.13 12.80
CA VAL A 60 -3.91 -2.95 12.95
C VAL A 60 -2.74 -3.27 13.89
N ARG A 61 -1.52 -3.01 13.43
CA ARG A 61 -0.27 -3.21 14.19
C ARG A 61 0.36 -1.92 14.67
N GLY A 62 0.13 -0.81 13.97
CA GLY A 62 0.72 0.47 14.31
C GLY A 62 -0.13 1.61 13.78
N ILE A 63 -0.17 2.69 14.56
CA ILE A 63 -0.83 3.93 14.22
C ILE A 63 0.14 5.08 14.53
N SER A 64 0.22 6.06 13.64
CA SER A 64 0.86 7.34 13.95
C SER A 64 0.07 8.52 13.41
N LYS A 65 0.16 9.64 14.12
CA LYS A 65 -0.39 10.96 13.75
C LYS A 65 0.66 12.00 14.12
N ASP A 66 0.82 13.05 13.31
CA ASP A 66 1.80 14.12 13.53
C ASP A 66 3.23 13.59 13.77
N ASN A 67 3.61 12.52 13.07
CA ASN A 67 4.86 11.79 13.25
C ASN A 67 5.11 11.31 14.70
N CYS A 68 4.05 11.00 15.45
CA CYS A 68 4.12 10.42 16.79
C CYS A 68 3.29 9.14 16.85
N LEU A 69 3.70 8.17 17.68
CA LEU A 69 2.89 6.96 17.90
C LEU A 69 1.59 7.33 18.62
N HIS A 70 0.49 6.82 18.11
CA HIS A 70 -0.80 6.89 18.77
C HIS A 70 -1.40 5.49 18.89
N ARG A 71 -2.29 5.32 19.87
CA ARG A 71 -3.01 4.05 20.05
C ARG A 71 -4.23 3.96 19.14
N GLU A 72 -4.72 5.12 18.72
CA GLU A 72 -5.94 5.26 17.96
C GLU A 72 -5.89 6.49 17.06
N LEU A 73 -6.73 6.48 16.03
CA LEU A 73 -7.12 7.65 15.26
C LEU A 73 -8.59 7.92 15.52
N LEU A 74 -8.92 9.19 15.72
CA LEU A 74 -10.28 9.71 15.85
C LEU A 74 -10.74 10.30 14.52
N GLU A 75 -12.03 10.59 14.42
CA GLU A 75 -12.61 11.22 13.23
C GLU A 75 -11.85 12.50 12.84
N SER A 76 -11.62 12.68 11.54
CA SER A 76 -10.81 13.75 10.95
C SER A 76 -9.30 13.69 11.22
N ASP A 77 -8.80 12.70 11.97
CA ASP A 77 -7.36 12.52 12.12
C ASP A 77 -6.72 12.09 10.80
N VAL A 78 -5.60 12.73 10.46
CA VAL A 78 -4.72 12.35 9.36
C VAL A 78 -3.54 11.58 9.95
N GLY A 79 -3.20 10.43 9.38
CA GLY A 79 -2.18 9.57 9.97
C GLY A 79 -1.69 8.45 9.08
N GLU A 80 -0.88 7.60 9.70
CA GLU A 80 -0.33 6.39 9.11
C GLU A 80 -0.85 5.17 9.86
N VAL A 81 -1.19 4.11 9.12
CA VAL A 81 -1.63 2.83 9.66
C VAL A 81 -0.75 1.71 9.09
N VAL A 82 -0.26 0.83 9.97
CA VAL A 82 0.46 -0.40 9.58
C VAL A 82 -0.37 -1.60 10.00
N LEU A 83 -0.49 -2.58 9.10
CA LEU A 83 -1.26 -3.80 9.28
C LEU A 83 -0.33 -5.01 9.46
N ASP A 84 -0.85 -6.11 9.98
CA ASP A 84 -0.15 -7.39 10.02
C ASP A 84 -0.01 -8.04 8.63
N LYS A 85 -1.05 -7.92 7.80
CA LYS A 85 -1.04 -8.28 6.38
C LYS A 85 -1.87 -7.30 5.57
N THR A 86 -1.59 -7.17 4.27
CA THR A 86 -2.33 -6.26 3.40
C THR A 86 -2.40 -6.75 1.95
N CYS A 87 -3.53 -6.44 1.30
CA CYS A 87 -3.72 -6.66 -0.13
C CYS A 87 -3.37 -5.42 -0.97
N PHE A 88 -3.08 -4.28 -0.31
CA PHE A 88 -2.71 -3.05 -0.98
C PHE A 88 -1.34 -3.17 -1.64
N TYR A 89 -1.23 -2.66 -2.85
CA TYR A 89 0.03 -2.52 -3.58
C TYR A 89 0.68 -1.21 -3.15
N SER A 90 1.86 -1.31 -2.52
CA SER A 90 2.71 -0.15 -2.27
C SER A 90 3.39 0.31 -3.54
N GLU A 91 3.57 1.62 -3.72
CA GLU A 91 4.30 2.19 -4.86
C GLU A 91 5.62 1.45 -5.12
N ALA A 92 5.80 0.96 -6.36
CA ALA A 92 6.99 0.23 -6.77
C ALA A 92 7.10 0.15 -8.31
N GLY A 93 8.33 0.14 -8.83
CA GLY A 93 8.57 -0.06 -10.28
C GLY A 93 7.93 1.00 -11.19
N GLY A 94 7.71 2.21 -10.66
CA GLY A 94 7.01 3.30 -11.34
C GLY A 94 5.48 3.22 -11.28
N GLN A 95 4.91 2.16 -10.72
CA GLN A 95 3.46 2.04 -10.50
C GLN A 95 3.04 2.76 -9.22
N GLU A 96 2.02 3.62 -9.35
CA GLU A 96 1.40 4.30 -8.22
C GLU A 96 0.81 3.32 -7.20
N ALA A 97 0.78 3.76 -5.94
CA ALA A 97 0.19 3.01 -4.86
C ALA A 97 -1.32 2.84 -5.04
N ASP A 98 -1.87 1.78 -4.45
CA ASP A 98 -3.31 1.66 -4.32
C ASP A 98 -3.90 2.74 -3.39
N GLN A 99 -5.20 2.97 -3.61
CA GLN A 99 -6.05 3.72 -2.71
C GLN A 99 -7.24 2.84 -2.30
N GLY A 100 -7.92 3.21 -1.22
CA GLY A 100 -9.01 2.41 -0.69
C GLY A 100 -9.44 2.80 0.71
N GLU A 101 -9.96 1.82 1.43
CA GLU A 101 -10.49 1.99 2.78
C GLU A 101 -10.06 0.84 3.70
N LEU A 102 -9.80 1.15 4.96
CA LEU A 102 -9.71 0.17 6.05
C LEU A 102 -10.99 0.29 6.87
N VAL A 103 -11.85 -0.72 6.79
CA VAL A 103 -13.17 -0.71 7.40
C VAL A 103 -13.14 -1.55 8.67
N SER A 104 -13.66 -1.00 9.76
CA SER A 104 -13.81 -1.69 11.04
C SER A 104 -15.25 -1.58 11.53
N GLU A 105 -15.59 -2.29 12.60
CA GLU A 105 -16.90 -2.12 13.25
C GLU A 105 -17.13 -0.70 13.80
N THR A 106 -16.05 0.04 14.12
CA THR A 106 -16.13 1.33 14.82
C THR A 106 -15.81 2.53 13.94
N GLY A 107 -15.44 2.34 12.68
CA GLY A 107 -15.01 3.43 11.82
C GLY A 107 -14.41 3.01 10.49
N THR A 108 -14.13 4.02 9.67
CA THR A 108 -13.54 3.87 8.33
C THR A 108 -12.37 4.83 8.16
N PHE A 109 -11.20 4.28 7.85
CA PHE A 109 -10.01 5.04 7.47
C PHE A 109 -9.87 5.01 5.95
N GLN A 110 -9.82 6.17 5.31
CA GLN A 110 -9.57 6.26 3.87
C GLN A 110 -8.07 6.30 3.60
N VAL A 111 -7.59 5.33 2.83
CA VAL A 111 -6.21 5.21 2.39
C VAL A 111 -6.03 5.99 1.08
N THR A 112 -5.13 6.97 1.11
CA THR A 112 -4.82 7.83 -0.05
C THR A 112 -3.45 7.54 -0.65
N ASP A 113 -2.56 6.86 0.08
CA ASP A 113 -1.25 6.44 -0.42
C ASP A 113 -0.74 5.23 0.39
N VAL A 114 0.10 4.39 -0.23
CA VAL A 114 0.67 3.19 0.38
C VAL A 114 2.15 3.07 0.02
N GLN A 115 3.01 3.03 1.03
CA GLN A 115 4.46 3.06 0.85
C GLN A 115 5.13 1.91 1.58
N ARG A 116 6.19 1.35 0.99
CA ARG A 116 7.04 0.37 1.65
C ARG A 116 8.18 1.07 2.39
N LYS A 117 8.33 0.80 3.68
CA LYS A 117 9.42 1.33 4.51
C LYS A 117 10.00 0.24 5.39
N SER A 118 11.27 -0.11 5.16
CA SER A 118 12.00 -1.13 5.94
C SER A 118 11.25 -2.46 6.13
N GLY A 119 10.54 -2.90 5.08
CA GLY A 119 9.73 -4.13 5.10
C GLY A 119 8.28 -3.97 5.54
N TYR A 120 7.90 -2.85 6.16
CA TYR A 120 6.51 -2.55 6.51
C TYR A 120 5.78 -1.88 5.35
N ILE A 121 4.47 -2.12 5.29
CA ILE A 121 3.57 -1.40 4.38
C ILE A 121 2.81 -0.36 5.21
N VAL A 122 3.04 0.91 4.88
CA VAL A 122 2.48 2.06 5.58
C VAL A 122 1.34 2.63 4.74
N HIS A 123 0.14 2.64 5.31
CA HIS A 123 -1.07 3.18 4.69
C HIS A 123 -1.28 4.60 5.20
N TYR A 124 -1.16 5.57 4.29
CA TYR A 124 -1.37 6.99 4.55
C TYR A 124 -2.81 7.36 4.29
N GLY A 125 -3.39 8.22 5.12
CA GLY A 125 -4.79 8.55 4.95
C GLY A 125 -5.38 9.35 6.08
N HIS A 126 -6.71 9.33 6.15
CA HIS A 126 -7.46 10.01 7.20
C HIS A 126 -8.69 9.22 7.65
N MET A 127 -9.05 9.37 8.93
CA MET A 127 -10.28 8.81 9.47
C MET A 127 -11.48 9.59 8.94
N ARG A 128 -12.33 8.91 8.16
CA ARG A 128 -13.55 9.51 7.62
C ARG A 128 -14.68 9.54 8.64
N GLN A 129 -14.79 8.50 9.47
CA GLN A 129 -15.83 8.37 10.48
C GLN A 129 -15.36 7.46 11.61
N GLY A 130 -15.75 7.79 12.84
CA GLY A 130 -15.54 6.94 14.00
C GLY A 130 -14.08 6.85 14.46
N THR A 131 -13.66 5.68 14.91
CA THR A 131 -12.32 5.46 15.48
C THR A 131 -11.66 4.20 14.94
N LEU A 132 -10.33 4.18 14.94
CA LEU A 132 -9.52 3.02 14.60
C LEU A 132 -8.43 2.83 15.65
N GLN A 133 -8.26 1.62 16.19
CA GLN A 133 -7.31 1.34 17.28
C GLN A 133 -6.29 0.25 16.92
N ILE A 134 -5.11 0.31 17.54
CA ILE A 134 -4.13 -0.79 17.46
C ILE A 134 -4.75 -2.09 17.99
N GLY A 135 -4.52 -3.19 17.26
CA GLY A 135 -5.07 -4.52 17.57
C GLY A 135 -6.46 -4.76 17.00
N GLN A 136 -7.12 -3.72 16.48
CA GLN A 136 -8.46 -3.85 15.92
C GLN A 136 -8.45 -4.68 14.63
N GLN A 137 -9.44 -5.57 14.51
CA GLN A 137 -9.70 -6.31 13.28
C GLN A 137 -10.37 -5.38 12.26
N ILE A 138 -9.87 -5.41 11.03
CA ILE A 138 -10.36 -4.60 9.91
C ILE A 138 -10.56 -5.43 8.65
N GLU A 139 -11.32 -4.89 7.72
CA GLU A 139 -11.47 -5.34 6.35
C GLU A 139 -10.77 -4.33 5.42
N PRO A 140 -9.66 -4.71 4.77
CA PRO A 140 -9.00 -3.85 3.79
C PRO A 140 -9.74 -3.91 2.45
N ARG A 141 -10.12 -2.76 1.91
CA ARG A 141 -10.83 -2.64 0.63
C ARG A 141 -10.05 -1.73 -0.31
N ILE A 142 -9.58 -2.25 -1.44
CA ILE A 142 -8.93 -1.45 -2.48
C ILE A 142 -9.96 -0.88 -3.47
N TYR A 143 -9.68 0.29 -4.02
CA TYR A 143 -10.39 0.82 -5.19
C TYR A 143 -9.92 0.06 -6.43
N GLN A 144 -10.73 -0.91 -6.87
CA GLN A 144 -10.36 -1.89 -7.89
C GLN A 144 -10.05 -1.21 -9.23
N GLU A 145 -10.79 -0.17 -9.60
CA GLU A 145 -10.60 0.58 -10.83
C GLU A 145 -9.20 1.20 -10.95
N ILE A 146 -8.64 1.69 -9.84
CA ILE A 146 -7.28 2.24 -9.79
C ILE A 146 -6.28 1.11 -10.00
N ARG A 147 -6.44 0.02 -9.25
CA ARG A 147 -5.57 -1.15 -9.33
C ARG A 147 -5.55 -1.74 -10.73
N GLU A 148 -6.71 -1.98 -11.33
CA GLU A 148 -6.82 -2.55 -12.67
C GLU A 148 -6.22 -1.62 -13.74
N GLY A 149 -6.45 -0.31 -13.64
CA GLY A 149 -5.82 0.68 -14.53
C GLY A 149 -4.30 0.58 -14.49
N CYS A 150 -3.74 0.50 -13.29
CA CYS A 150 -2.31 0.31 -13.07
C CYS A 150 -1.82 -1.02 -13.66
N MET A 151 -2.52 -2.13 -13.42
CA MET A 151 -2.15 -3.45 -13.94
C MET A 151 -2.16 -3.50 -15.48
N ARG A 152 -3.15 -2.87 -16.13
CA ARG A 152 -3.19 -2.73 -17.59
C ARG A 152 -1.99 -1.94 -18.11
N ASN A 153 -1.69 -0.80 -17.50
CA ASN A 153 -0.57 0.05 -17.91
C ASN A 153 0.79 -0.59 -17.61
N HIS A 154 0.91 -1.37 -16.54
CA HIS A 154 2.09 -2.18 -16.26
C HIS A 154 2.31 -3.25 -17.34
N THR A 155 1.24 -3.95 -17.73
CA THR A 155 1.31 -4.93 -18.82
C THR A 155 1.71 -4.25 -20.14
N ALA A 156 1.12 -3.09 -20.44
CA ALA A 156 1.48 -2.30 -21.62
C ALA A 156 2.95 -1.85 -21.62
N THR A 157 3.52 -1.57 -20.45
CA THR A 157 4.95 -1.22 -20.29
C THR A 157 5.85 -2.35 -20.79
N HIS A 158 5.57 -3.59 -20.38
CA HIS A 158 6.34 -4.76 -20.82
C HIS A 158 6.16 -5.04 -22.31
N LEU A 159 4.94 -4.93 -22.82
CA LEU A 159 4.66 -5.09 -24.26
C LEU A 159 5.41 -4.04 -25.10
N LEU A 160 5.41 -2.78 -24.65
CA LEU A 160 6.14 -1.70 -25.32
C LEU A 160 7.65 -1.94 -25.28
N GLN A 161 8.21 -2.32 -24.12
CA GLN A 161 9.63 -2.65 -24.01
C GLN A 161 10.02 -3.82 -24.93
N SER A 162 9.20 -4.86 -25.02
CA SER A 162 9.44 -5.99 -25.93
C SER A 162 9.46 -5.51 -27.39
N ALA A 163 8.45 -4.76 -27.82
CA ALA A 163 8.36 -4.26 -29.19
C ALA A 163 9.51 -3.29 -29.55
N LEU A 164 9.92 -2.42 -28.61
CA LEU A 164 11.07 -1.53 -28.80
C LEU A 164 12.37 -2.33 -28.93
N THR A 165 12.55 -3.37 -28.12
CA THR A 165 13.74 -4.24 -28.21
C THR A 165 13.81 -4.96 -29.55
N ASP A 166 12.67 -5.39 -30.10
CA ASP A 166 12.61 -6.07 -31.41
C ASP A 166 12.91 -5.13 -32.58
N LEU A 167 12.42 -3.89 -32.53
CA LEU A 167 12.58 -2.92 -33.62
C LEU A 167 13.90 -2.13 -33.53
N LEU A 168 14.34 -1.83 -32.31
CA LEU A 168 15.49 -1.00 -31.99
C LEU A 168 16.32 -1.71 -30.90
N PRO A 169 17.17 -2.69 -31.27
CA PRO A 169 17.88 -3.55 -30.30
C PRO A 169 18.80 -2.81 -29.33
N SER A 170 19.23 -1.60 -29.68
CA SER A 170 20.05 -0.72 -28.84
C SER A 170 19.22 0.19 -27.91
N THR A 171 17.94 -0.13 -27.70
CA THR A 171 17.06 0.65 -26.82
C THR A 171 17.30 0.32 -25.36
N GLN A 172 17.46 1.35 -24.52
CA GLN A 172 17.59 1.21 -23.08
C GLN A 172 16.51 2.01 -22.35
N GLN A 173 15.68 1.32 -21.55
CA GLN A 173 14.72 1.96 -20.66
C GLN A 173 15.45 2.82 -19.61
N GLN A 174 14.98 4.06 -19.43
CA GLN A 174 15.46 5.01 -18.43
C GLN A 174 14.51 5.13 -17.24
N GLY A 175 13.21 4.93 -17.48
CA GLY A 175 12.20 5.01 -16.44
C GLY A 175 10.81 4.73 -16.97
N SER A 176 9.87 4.54 -16.04
CA SER A 176 8.44 4.50 -16.34
C SER A 176 7.65 5.07 -15.19
N SER A 177 6.52 5.71 -15.51
CA SER A 177 5.51 6.11 -14.54
C SER A 177 4.18 5.54 -14.99
N ILE A 178 3.56 4.75 -14.11
CA ILE A 178 2.32 4.02 -14.34
C ILE A 178 1.32 4.54 -13.31
N THR A 179 0.27 5.20 -13.80
CA THR A 179 -0.93 5.51 -13.04
C THR A 179 -2.09 4.71 -13.59
N SER A 180 -3.23 4.74 -12.91
CA SER A 180 -4.49 4.17 -13.37
C SER A 180 -4.98 4.75 -14.71
N HIS A 181 -4.52 5.94 -15.09
CA HIS A 181 -4.97 6.66 -16.28
C HIS A 181 -3.88 6.88 -17.34
N LYS A 182 -2.60 6.73 -16.99
CA LYS A 182 -1.49 7.08 -17.86
C LYS A 182 -0.29 6.16 -17.67
N LEU A 183 0.34 5.80 -18.78
CA LEU A 183 1.70 5.26 -18.82
C LEU A 183 2.63 6.32 -19.46
N THR A 184 3.73 6.61 -18.79
CA THR A 184 4.89 7.32 -19.37
C THR A 184 6.06 6.34 -19.44
N PHE A 185 6.75 6.32 -20.57
CA PHE A 185 7.86 5.40 -20.82
C PHE A 185 9.05 6.16 -21.41
N ASP A 186 10.13 6.23 -20.66
CA ASP A 186 11.34 6.95 -21.04
C ASP A 186 12.40 5.96 -21.51
N PHE A 187 12.93 6.17 -22.72
CA PHE A 187 13.97 5.32 -23.30
C PHE A 187 14.98 6.13 -24.10
N LEU A 188 16.19 5.57 -24.23
CA LEU A 188 17.22 6.04 -25.15
C LEU A 188 17.34 5.03 -26.28
N ALA A 189 17.36 5.53 -27.52
CA ALA A 189 17.73 4.75 -28.70
C ALA A 189 19.10 5.22 -29.17
N LEU A 190 20.06 4.29 -29.23
CA LEU A 190 21.45 4.52 -29.63
C LEU A 190 21.72 4.04 -31.06
#